data_AF-A0AA88KXJ2-F1
#
_entry.id   AF-A0AA88KXJ2-F1
#
_cell.length_a   1.000
_cell.length_b   1.000
_cell.length_c   1.000
_cell.angle_alpha   90.00
_cell.angle_beta   90.00
_cell.angle_gamma   90.00
#
_symmetry.space_group_name_H-M   'P 1'
#
loop_
_entity.id
_entity.type
_entity.pdbx_description
1 polymer ?
#
loop_
_entity_poly.entity_id
_entity_poly.type
_entity_poly.pdbx_seq_one_letter_code
_entity_poly.pdbx_strand_id
1 'polypeptide(L)'
;MFIQKSWLLGHIKKSFIYTDDSGMSDSCLHRSDESHWLREANNELSDSEEEDARRQMSDFDQDDGGASRFRCNTTVRLEKLKNQQKEASETKIVKWKNPLGSAAQGSPFKPRRIPETLVTRSRLTDLLENAKTQEKQPFEEFKKFDGKVQQGVPSKKIQIYVPGNRGFPINVCVTNHATVRDLIGLTCYLWVNESDYDGPIPDPEKLELCLADDDGSPELDFPPWEKTEAVTRFSFNTFAVSERKHVK
;
A
#
# COMPACT_ATOMS: atom_id res chain seq x y z
N MET A 1 48.17 -3.33 -52.66
CA MET A 1 47.48 -2.17 -52.05
C MET A 1 47.56 -2.39 -50.54
N PHE A 2 48.53 -1.77 -49.86
CA PHE A 2 48.75 -2.01 -48.43
C PHE A 2 47.75 -1.17 -47.64
N ILE A 3 46.83 -1.83 -46.94
CA ILE A 3 45.85 -1.16 -46.06
C ILE A 3 46.63 -0.64 -44.84
N GLN A 4 46.67 0.68 -44.67
CA GLN A 4 47.29 1.29 -43.50
C GLN A 4 46.54 0.88 -42.24
N LYS A 5 47.25 0.39 -41.22
CA LYS A 5 46.67 -0.12 -39.96
C LYS A 5 45.79 0.92 -39.25
N SER A 6 46.14 2.20 -39.39
CA SER A 6 45.36 3.34 -38.87
C SER A 6 43.94 3.39 -39.46
N TRP A 7 43.79 3.08 -40.74
CA TRP A 7 42.47 3.10 -41.39
C TRP A 7 41.58 1.96 -40.89
N LEU A 8 42.13 0.74 -40.77
CA LEU A 8 41.38 -0.42 -40.31
C LEU A 8 40.90 -0.23 -38.86
N LEU A 9 41.77 0.29 -37.98
CA LEU A 9 41.42 0.51 -36.58
C LEU A 9 40.32 1.57 -36.42
N GLY A 10 40.43 2.67 -37.17
CA GLY A 10 39.38 3.71 -37.20
C GLY A 10 38.05 3.19 -37.74
N HIS A 11 38.08 2.30 -38.73
CA HIS A 11 36.88 1.68 -39.27
C HIS A 11 36.19 0.77 -38.25
N ILE A 12 36.95 -0.09 -37.55
CA ILE A 12 36.41 -0.98 -36.52
C ILE A 12 35.77 -0.16 -35.39
N LYS A 13 36.48 0.86 -34.86
CA LYS A 13 35.95 1.72 -33.78
C LYS A 13 34.63 2.38 -34.18
N LYS A 14 34.58 3.00 -35.37
CA LYS A 14 33.35 3.65 -35.87
C LYS A 14 32.22 2.66 -36.10
N SER A 15 32.53 1.45 -36.60
CA SER A 15 31.53 0.41 -36.80
C SER A 15 30.89 0.00 -35.48
N PHE A 16 31.68 -0.21 -34.42
CA PHE A 16 31.14 -0.59 -33.11
C PHE A 16 30.35 0.54 -32.46
N ILE A 17 30.84 1.78 -32.49
CA ILE A 17 30.12 2.94 -31.94
C ILE A 17 28.77 3.15 -32.66
N TYR A 18 28.73 2.99 -33.98
CA TYR A 18 27.53 3.27 -34.76
C TYR A 18 26.49 2.13 -34.73
N THR A 19 26.91 0.91 -34.37
CA THR A 19 26.00 -0.27 -34.34
C THR A 19 25.57 -0.66 -32.94
N ASP A 20 26.13 -0.04 -31.91
CA ASP A 20 25.78 -0.31 -30.52
C ASP A 20 24.77 0.71 -30.00
N ASP A 21 23.52 0.28 -29.90
CA ASP A 21 22.42 1.10 -29.41
C ASP A 21 22.51 1.39 -27.90
N SER A 22 23.38 0.70 -27.15
CA SER A 22 23.51 0.87 -25.70
C SER A 22 24.35 2.08 -25.29
N GLY A 23 25.10 2.69 -26.23
CA GLY A 23 26.03 3.80 -25.95
C GLY A 23 27.25 3.41 -25.10
N MET A 24 27.39 2.13 -24.75
CA MET A 24 28.48 1.61 -23.92
C MET A 24 29.79 1.55 -24.69
N SER A 25 29.72 1.16 -25.97
CA SER A 25 30.87 1.11 -26.86
C SER A 25 31.53 2.49 -27.03
N ASP A 26 30.75 3.57 -27.07
CA ASP A 26 31.28 4.93 -27.14
C ASP A 26 32.07 5.29 -25.89
N SER A 27 31.49 5.04 -24.71
CA SER A 27 32.13 5.32 -23.42
C SER A 27 33.40 4.50 -23.19
N CYS A 28 33.41 3.22 -23.59
CA CYS A 28 34.58 2.35 -23.48
C CYS A 28 35.68 2.70 -24.49
N LEU A 29 35.33 3.03 -25.74
CA LEU A 29 36.28 3.29 -26.82
C LEU A 29 36.78 4.75 -26.85
N HIS A 30 36.12 5.69 -26.16
CA HIS A 30 36.62 7.05 -25.95
C HIS A 30 37.67 7.14 -24.83
N ARG A 31 37.63 6.24 -23.84
CA ARG A 31 38.58 6.22 -22.71
C ARG A 31 39.98 5.69 -23.07
N SER A 32 40.15 5.08 -24.23
CA SER A 32 41.46 4.65 -24.71
C SER A 32 42.20 5.85 -25.28
N ASP A 33 43.07 6.47 -24.48
CA ASP A 33 43.97 7.53 -24.94
C ASP A 33 44.69 7.05 -26.21
N GLU A 34 44.48 7.73 -27.34
CA GLU A 34 44.94 7.23 -28.64
C GLU A 34 46.46 7.11 -28.74
N SER A 35 47.17 7.75 -27.81
CA SER A 35 48.61 7.71 -27.63
C SER A 35 49.13 6.41 -27.02
N HIS A 36 48.37 5.70 -26.17
CA HIS A 36 48.88 4.52 -25.45
C HIS A 36 49.08 3.33 -26.38
N TRP A 37 48.08 3.00 -27.22
CA TRP A 37 48.15 1.86 -28.14
C TRP A 37 49.12 2.09 -29.32
N LEU A 38 49.31 3.34 -29.75
CA LEU A 38 50.30 3.72 -30.78
C LEU A 38 51.73 3.73 -30.24
N ARG A 39 51.91 4.08 -28.96
CA ARG A 39 53.21 4.09 -28.28
C ARG A 39 53.68 2.68 -27.94
N GLU A 40 52.77 1.79 -27.57
CA GLU A 40 53.05 0.37 -27.32
C GLU A 40 53.44 -0.40 -28.59
N ALA A 41 52.90 0.01 -29.75
CA ALA A 41 53.28 -0.57 -31.04
C ALA A 41 54.71 -0.20 -31.49
N ASN A 42 55.35 0.80 -30.86
CA ASN A 42 56.62 1.37 -31.30
C ASN A 42 57.72 1.43 -30.21
N ASN A 43 57.51 0.94 -28.98
CA ASN A 43 58.57 0.94 -27.96
C ASN A 43 58.54 -0.29 -27.04
N GLU A 44 59.70 -0.89 -26.83
CA GLU A 44 59.95 -1.99 -25.89
C GLU A 44 59.87 -1.49 -24.43
N LEU A 45 59.15 -2.24 -23.59
CA LEU A 45 59.23 -2.34 -22.11
C LEU A 45 59.12 -1.04 -21.28
N SER A 46 58.00 -0.87 -20.57
CA SER A 46 57.98 -0.23 -19.24
C SER A 46 56.77 -0.72 -18.44
N ASP A 47 57.03 -1.62 -17.50
CA ASP A 47 56.09 -2.24 -16.56
C ASP A 47 55.97 -1.35 -15.32
N SER A 48 54.95 -0.48 -15.25
CA SER A 48 54.59 0.28 -14.03
C SER A 48 53.37 1.16 -14.26
N GLU A 49 52.15 0.61 -14.25
CA GLU A 49 50.91 1.42 -14.01
C GLU A 49 49.60 0.60 -13.78
N GLU A 50 49.68 -0.70 -13.41
CA GLU A 50 48.47 -1.53 -13.19
C GLU A 50 47.64 -1.19 -11.93
N GLU A 51 48.11 -0.33 -11.02
CA GLU A 51 47.38 -0.01 -9.78
C GLU A 51 46.25 1.01 -9.94
N ASP A 52 46.31 1.92 -10.92
CA ASP A 52 45.32 3.02 -11.04
C ASP A 52 44.06 2.64 -11.83
N ALA A 53 44.14 1.62 -12.69
CA ALA A 53 42.99 1.17 -13.48
C ALA A 53 41.89 0.51 -12.62
N ARG A 54 42.25 -0.07 -11.46
CA ARG A 54 41.28 -0.72 -10.55
C ARG A 54 40.46 0.26 -9.72
N ARG A 55 40.90 1.52 -9.58
CA ARG A 55 40.17 2.54 -8.79
C ARG A 55 39.06 3.23 -9.58
N GLN A 56 39.13 3.23 -10.92
CA GLN A 56 38.17 3.92 -11.79
C GLN A 56 36.94 3.09 -12.19
N MET A 57 36.80 1.86 -11.69
CA MET A 57 35.56 1.07 -11.79
C MET A 57 34.57 1.33 -10.64
N SER A 58 34.81 2.36 -9.83
CA SER A 58 33.84 2.82 -8.84
C SER A 58 33.01 3.97 -9.40
N ASP A 59 31.70 3.77 -9.40
CA ASP A 59 30.59 4.70 -9.67
C ASP A 59 30.46 5.29 -11.08
N PHE A 60 29.80 4.52 -11.96
CA PHE A 60 29.01 5.06 -13.07
C PHE A 60 27.53 5.03 -12.65
N ASP A 61 27.14 5.96 -11.77
CA ASP A 61 25.74 6.18 -11.38
C ASP A 61 25.06 7.12 -12.39
N GLN A 62 24.34 6.55 -13.36
CA GLN A 62 23.44 7.30 -14.23
C GLN A 62 22.03 7.27 -13.60
N ASP A 63 21.70 8.38 -12.93
CA ASP A 63 20.39 8.66 -12.35
C ASP A 63 19.39 9.00 -13.46
N ASP A 64 18.58 8.02 -13.85
CA ASP A 64 17.36 8.25 -14.64
C ASP A 64 16.18 7.62 -13.89
N GLY A 65 15.35 8.51 -13.32
CA GLY A 65 13.93 8.32 -13.12
C GLY A 65 13.46 7.00 -12.50
N GLY A 66 13.48 6.91 -11.17
CA GLY A 66 12.52 6.09 -10.42
C GLY A 66 13.09 4.82 -9.77
N ALA A 67 13.55 4.99 -8.53
CA ALA A 67 13.38 4.03 -7.44
C ALA A 67 13.52 2.53 -7.76
N SER A 68 14.68 2.09 -8.23
CA SER A 68 15.26 0.82 -7.76
C SER A 68 16.72 0.76 -8.18
N ARG A 69 17.64 1.12 -7.27
CA ARG A 69 19.04 0.68 -7.39
C ARG A 69 19.02 -0.79 -7.78
N PHE A 70 19.65 -1.15 -8.91
CA PHE A 70 19.77 -2.54 -9.33
C PHE A 70 20.56 -3.30 -8.26
N ARG A 71 19.85 -3.83 -7.26
CA ARG A 71 20.40 -4.69 -6.22
C ARG A 71 21.02 -5.88 -6.94
N CYS A 72 22.30 -6.16 -6.70
CA CYS A 72 22.97 -7.33 -7.26
C CYS A 72 22.14 -8.58 -6.90
N ASN A 73 22.03 -9.52 -7.84
CA ASN A 73 21.21 -10.74 -7.71
C ASN A 73 21.47 -11.51 -6.37
N THR A 74 22.70 -11.42 -5.86
CA THR A 74 23.09 -11.96 -4.54
C THR A 74 22.37 -11.29 -3.36
N THR A 75 22.25 -9.97 -3.36
CA THR A 75 21.61 -9.21 -2.27
C THR A 75 20.11 -9.47 -2.17
N VAL A 76 19.41 -9.54 -3.32
CA VAL A 76 18.00 -9.90 -3.40
C VAL A 76 17.76 -11.34 -2.90
N ARG A 77 18.64 -12.27 -3.28
CA ARG A 77 18.56 -13.66 -2.83
C ARG A 77 18.75 -13.80 -1.32
N LEU A 78 19.65 -13.03 -0.73
CA LEU A 78 19.90 -13.04 0.72
C LEU A 78 18.72 -12.47 1.52
N GLU A 79 18.12 -11.38 1.05
CA GLU A 79 16.93 -10.79 1.67
C GLU A 79 15.74 -11.75 1.64
N LYS A 80 15.50 -12.41 0.50
CA LYS A 80 14.47 -13.44 0.36
C LYS A 80 14.70 -14.61 1.31
N LEU A 81 15.95 -15.08 1.43
CA LEU A 81 16.31 -16.17 2.34
C LEU A 81 16.11 -15.77 3.81
N LYS A 82 16.45 -14.53 4.19
CA LYS A 82 16.22 -14.00 5.54
C LYS A 82 14.72 -13.95 5.90
N ASN A 83 13.88 -13.50 4.97
CA ASN A 83 12.43 -13.48 5.18
C ASN A 83 11.85 -14.89 5.35
N GLN A 84 12.28 -15.83 4.50
CA GLN A 84 11.87 -17.24 4.62
C GLN A 84 12.32 -17.88 5.94
N GLN A 85 13.51 -17.55 6.44
CA GLN A 85 13.97 -18.03 7.76
C GLN A 85 13.10 -17.49 8.90
N LYS A 86 12.70 -16.21 8.83
CA LYS A 86 11.82 -15.59 9.83
C LYS A 86 10.46 -16.30 9.85
N GLU A 87 9.82 -16.44 8.70
CA GLU A 87 8.54 -17.15 8.55
C GLU A 87 8.64 -18.62 9.03
N ALA A 88 9.72 -19.32 8.68
CA ALA A 88 9.95 -20.68 9.15
C ALA A 88 10.10 -20.78 10.67
N SER A 89 10.71 -19.76 11.30
CA SER A 89 10.91 -19.71 12.76
C SER A 89 9.62 -19.49 13.56
N GLU A 90 8.58 -18.92 12.95
CA GLU A 90 7.26 -18.72 13.59
C GLU A 90 6.53 -20.05 13.80
N THR A 91 6.87 -21.07 13.01
CA THR A 91 6.24 -22.39 13.08
C THR A 91 7.14 -23.40 13.80
N LYS A 92 6.58 -24.10 14.81
CA LYS A 92 7.28 -25.21 15.48
C LYS A 92 6.88 -26.54 14.86
N ILE A 93 7.83 -27.19 14.19
CA ILE A 93 7.64 -28.55 13.65
C ILE A 93 7.95 -29.57 14.74
N VAL A 94 6.92 -30.24 15.26
CA VAL A 94 7.08 -31.33 16.22
C VAL A 94 7.38 -32.63 15.46
N LYS A 95 8.63 -33.08 15.49
CA LYS A 95 9.02 -34.37 14.91
C LYS A 95 8.66 -35.48 15.89
N TRP A 96 7.78 -36.38 15.46
CA TRP A 96 7.46 -37.58 16.23
C TRP A 96 8.67 -38.51 16.27
N LYS A 97 9.12 -38.88 17.47
CA LYS A 97 10.14 -39.90 17.67
C LYS A 97 9.48 -41.11 18.31
N ASN A 98 9.63 -42.28 17.69
CA ASN A 98 9.19 -43.54 18.30
C ASN A 98 10.11 -43.86 19.47
N PRO A 99 9.57 -44.13 20.67
CA PRO A 99 10.39 -44.49 21.82
C PRO A 99 11.01 -45.88 21.58
N LEU A 100 12.34 -45.94 21.44
CA LEU A 100 13.09 -47.19 21.65
C LEU A 100 13.24 -47.36 23.17
N GLY A 101 12.46 -48.27 23.75
CA GLY A 101 12.66 -48.74 25.13
C GLY A 101 11.42 -48.67 26.00
N SER A 102 10.93 -49.86 26.34
CA SER A 102 10.05 -50.24 27.46
C SER A 102 9.34 -49.11 28.22
N ALA A 103 8.04 -48.94 27.95
CA ALA A 103 7.10 -48.27 28.85
C ALA A 103 5.88 -49.18 29.06
N ALA A 104 6.11 -50.34 29.66
CA ALA A 104 5.06 -51.07 30.38
C ALA A 104 4.84 -50.39 31.75
N GLN A 105 4.31 -49.18 31.76
CA GLN A 105 3.68 -48.54 32.92
C GLN A 105 2.57 -47.64 32.37
N GLY A 106 1.34 -47.83 32.85
CA GLY A 106 0.09 -47.39 32.20
C GLY A 106 0.06 -45.94 31.72
N SER A 107 -0.73 -45.69 30.67
CA SER A 107 -0.92 -44.37 30.06
C SER A 107 -1.17 -43.29 31.13
N PRO A 108 -0.29 -42.28 31.28
CA PRO A 108 -0.50 -41.16 32.20
C PRO A 108 -1.67 -40.26 31.74
N PHE A 109 -2.12 -40.42 30.50
CA PHE A 109 -3.29 -39.75 29.94
C PHE A 109 -4.51 -40.66 30.03
N LYS A 110 -5.08 -40.77 31.24
CA LYS A 110 -6.40 -41.37 31.39
C LYS A 110 -7.45 -40.29 31.11
N PRO A 111 -8.42 -40.53 30.21
CA PRO A 111 -9.48 -39.56 29.94
C PRO A 111 -10.28 -39.35 31.23
N ARG A 112 -10.22 -38.14 31.79
CA ARG A 112 -11.08 -37.73 32.89
C ARG A 112 -12.47 -37.53 32.32
N ARG A 113 -13.40 -38.43 32.64
CA ARG A 113 -14.82 -38.22 32.33
C ARG A 113 -15.32 -37.06 33.17
N ILE A 114 -15.52 -35.93 32.53
CA ILE A 114 -16.22 -34.79 33.15
C ILE A 114 -17.70 -35.20 33.18
N PRO A 115 -18.39 -35.13 34.32
CA PRO A 115 -19.82 -35.39 34.36
C PRO A 115 -20.49 -34.39 33.41
N GLU A 116 -21.31 -34.91 32.49
CA GLU A 116 -22.13 -34.08 31.60
C GLU A 116 -23.07 -33.25 32.45
N THR A 117 -22.66 -32.03 32.78
CA THR A 117 -23.56 -31.06 33.40
C THR A 117 -24.55 -30.66 32.31
N LEU A 118 -25.83 -30.68 32.65
CA LEU A 118 -26.89 -30.18 31.79
C LEU A 118 -26.74 -28.66 31.67
N VAL A 119 -25.84 -28.21 30.81
CA VAL A 119 -25.62 -26.79 30.53
C VAL A 119 -26.90 -26.27 29.91
N THR A 120 -27.74 -25.64 30.73
CA THR A 120 -29.11 -25.26 30.33
C THR A 120 -29.11 -24.06 29.38
N ARG A 121 -28.02 -23.25 29.39
CA ARG A 121 -27.83 -22.11 28.48
C ARG A 121 -26.36 -21.98 28.10
N SER A 122 -26.11 -21.78 26.81
CA SER A 122 -24.76 -21.50 26.32
C SER A 122 -24.39 -20.05 26.63
N ARG A 123 -23.09 -19.76 26.82
CA ARG A 123 -22.61 -18.38 26.97
C ARG A 123 -22.99 -17.47 25.80
N LEU A 124 -23.23 -18.04 24.61
CA LEU A 124 -23.74 -17.31 23.46
C LEU A 124 -25.18 -16.82 23.68
N THR A 125 -25.99 -17.59 24.39
CA THR A 125 -27.37 -17.21 24.75
C THR A 125 -27.36 -15.99 25.67
N ASP A 126 -26.49 -15.97 26.68
CA ASP A 126 -26.32 -14.84 27.59
C ASP A 126 -25.84 -13.58 26.85
N LEU A 127 -24.92 -13.73 25.89
CA LEU A 127 -24.44 -12.62 25.08
C LEU A 127 -25.53 -12.04 24.18
N LEU A 128 -26.41 -12.88 23.61
CA LEU A 128 -27.53 -12.42 22.78
C LEU A 128 -28.61 -11.69 23.58
N GLU A 129 -28.86 -12.09 24.82
CA GLU A 129 -29.80 -11.38 25.71
C GLU A 129 -29.27 -9.98 26.08
N ASN A 130 -27.97 -9.87 26.36
CA ASN A 130 -27.32 -8.59 26.64
C ASN A 130 -27.28 -7.67 25.40
N ALA A 131 -27.03 -8.22 24.21
CA ALA A 131 -27.01 -7.45 22.97
C ALA A 131 -28.38 -6.84 22.61
N LYS A 132 -29.48 -7.51 22.94
CA LYS A 132 -30.84 -6.97 22.73
C LYS A 132 -31.19 -5.81 23.67
N THR A 133 -30.50 -5.71 24.79
CA THR A 133 -30.69 -4.65 25.78
C THR A 133 -29.89 -3.39 25.42
N GLN A 134 -28.96 -3.49 24.46
CA GLN A 134 -28.25 -2.33 23.95
C GLN A 134 -29.23 -1.47 23.14
N GLU A 135 -29.53 -0.29 23.67
CA GLU A 135 -30.40 0.68 23.02
C GLU A 135 -29.88 0.97 21.61
N LYS A 136 -30.79 0.93 20.63
CA LYS A 136 -30.48 1.19 19.22
C LYS A 136 -29.67 2.47 19.13
N GLN A 137 -28.45 2.35 18.63
CA GLN A 137 -27.55 3.49 18.50
C GLN A 137 -28.20 4.53 17.59
N PRO A 138 -28.13 5.83 17.92
CA PRO A 138 -28.55 6.87 17.00
C PRO A 138 -27.96 6.62 15.61
N PHE A 139 -28.78 6.69 14.57
CA PHE A 139 -28.42 6.46 13.16
C PHE A 139 -28.16 5.02 12.70
N GLU A 140 -28.48 3.99 13.50
CA GLU A 140 -28.36 2.59 13.07
C GLU A 140 -29.13 2.27 11.76
N GLU A 141 -30.22 2.99 11.50
CA GLU A 141 -31.02 2.84 10.28
C GLU A 141 -30.25 3.18 9.00
N PHE A 142 -29.22 4.02 9.09
CA PHE A 142 -28.39 4.43 7.96
C PHE A 142 -27.24 3.46 7.69
N LYS A 143 -26.86 2.63 8.67
CA LYS A 143 -25.83 1.59 8.52
C LYS A 143 -26.14 0.60 7.40
N LYS A 144 -27.41 0.34 7.11
CA LYS A 144 -27.84 -0.56 6.02
C LYS A 144 -27.38 -0.12 4.63
N PHE A 145 -27.02 1.16 4.47
CA PHE A 145 -26.57 1.74 3.21
C PHE A 145 -25.04 1.73 3.03
N ASP A 146 -24.30 1.22 4.02
CA ASP A 146 -22.84 1.06 3.93
C ASP A 146 -22.46 -0.02 2.90
N GLY A 147 -21.80 0.45 1.84
CA GLY A 147 -21.33 -0.39 0.74
C GLY A 147 -20.09 -1.23 1.07
N LYS A 148 -19.44 -1.06 2.24
CA LYS A 148 -18.24 -1.84 2.62
C LYS A 148 -18.54 -3.32 2.82
N VAL A 149 -19.75 -3.66 3.27
CA VAL A 149 -20.11 -5.02 3.72
C VAL A 149 -20.77 -5.84 2.59
N GLN A 150 -21.41 -5.19 1.62
CA GLN A 150 -22.19 -5.88 0.58
C GLN A 150 -21.34 -6.11 -0.68
N GLN A 151 -20.80 -7.33 -0.83
CA GLN A 151 -20.05 -7.72 -2.02
C GLN A 151 -21.00 -7.85 -3.23
N GLY A 152 -20.80 -7.02 -4.26
CA GLY A 152 -21.56 -7.08 -5.53
C GLY A 152 -22.58 -5.96 -5.76
N VAL A 153 -22.79 -5.07 -4.79
CA VAL A 153 -23.63 -3.88 -4.97
C VAL A 153 -22.75 -2.72 -5.45
N PRO A 154 -23.16 -1.94 -6.47
CA PRO A 154 -22.36 -0.81 -6.92
C PRO A 154 -22.35 0.26 -5.81
N SER A 155 -21.15 0.56 -5.33
CA SER A 155 -20.90 1.47 -4.21
C SER A 155 -19.96 2.60 -4.64
N LYS A 156 -20.21 3.81 -4.15
CA LYS A 156 -19.38 4.99 -4.37
C LYS A 156 -18.60 5.34 -3.10
N LYS A 157 -17.30 5.56 -3.24
CA LYS A 157 -16.42 6.04 -2.15
C LYS A 157 -16.44 7.55 -2.13
N ILE A 158 -16.74 8.11 -0.96
CA ILE A 158 -16.89 9.54 -0.75
C ILE A 158 -16.06 9.93 0.47
N GLN A 159 -15.28 10.99 0.32
CA GLN A 159 -14.48 11.64 1.34
C GLN A 159 -15.28 12.82 1.89
N ILE A 160 -15.53 12.79 3.19
CA ILE A 160 -16.34 13.82 3.83
C ILE A 160 -15.53 14.50 4.93
N TYR A 161 -15.41 15.81 4.80
CA TYR A 161 -14.80 16.68 5.78
C TYR A 161 -15.85 17.17 6.76
N VAL A 162 -15.66 16.83 8.04
CA VAL A 162 -16.54 17.26 9.13
C VAL A 162 -15.88 18.44 9.86
N PRO A 163 -16.61 19.54 10.11
CA PRO A 163 -16.08 20.71 10.78
C PRO A 163 -15.71 20.35 12.22
N GLY A 164 -14.41 20.30 12.51
CA GLY A 164 -13.87 19.94 13.82
C GLY A 164 -12.80 18.85 13.79
N ASN A 165 -12.71 18.06 12.72
CA ASN A 165 -11.59 17.14 12.52
C ASN A 165 -10.42 17.89 11.86
N ARG A 166 -9.19 17.61 12.31
CA ARG A 166 -7.94 18.29 11.93
C ARG A 166 -7.49 17.94 10.50
N GLY A 167 -8.33 18.18 9.50
CA GLY A 167 -8.01 17.98 8.09
C GLY A 167 -8.01 16.52 7.59
N PHE A 168 -8.59 15.58 8.34
CA PHE A 168 -8.72 14.20 7.88
C PHE A 168 -10.15 13.92 7.35
N PRO A 169 -10.29 13.51 6.07
CA PRO A 169 -11.59 13.14 5.52
C PRO A 169 -12.04 11.79 6.06
N ILE A 170 -13.32 11.69 6.41
CA ILE A 170 -13.97 10.41 6.73
C ILE A 170 -14.32 9.71 5.41
N ASN A 171 -13.78 8.50 5.21
CA ASN A 171 -14.03 7.71 4.02
C ASN A 171 -15.30 6.87 4.17
N VAL A 172 -16.38 7.37 3.57
CA VAL A 172 -17.69 6.73 3.57
C VAL A 172 -17.90 5.99 2.24
N CYS A 173 -18.35 4.74 2.29
CA CYS A 173 -18.71 3.98 1.08
C CYS A 173 -20.23 3.84 1.06
N VAL A 174 -20.89 4.40 0.06
CA VAL A 174 -22.35 4.45 -0.01
C VAL A 174 -22.87 3.70 -1.21
N THR A 175 -24.00 3.03 -1.02
CA THR A 175 -24.71 2.30 -2.07
C THR A 175 -25.33 3.27 -3.10
N ASN A 176 -25.35 2.90 -4.38
CA ASN A 176 -25.91 3.74 -5.45
C ASN A 176 -27.39 4.15 -5.27
N HIS A 177 -28.19 3.35 -4.55
CA HIS A 177 -29.60 3.67 -4.28
C HIS A 177 -29.81 4.65 -3.11
N ALA A 178 -28.76 5.05 -2.41
CA ALA A 178 -28.87 5.93 -1.26
C ALA A 178 -29.10 7.40 -1.65
N THR A 179 -29.83 8.12 -0.80
CA THR A 179 -30.04 9.56 -0.93
C THR A 179 -28.96 10.36 -0.19
N VAL A 180 -28.85 11.66 -0.48
CA VAL A 180 -27.98 12.58 0.28
C VAL A 180 -28.34 12.59 1.77
N ARG A 181 -29.62 12.46 2.13
CA ARG A 181 -30.05 12.30 3.54
C ARG A 181 -29.40 11.07 4.18
N ASP A 182 -29.39 9.95 3.46
CA ASP A 182 -28.80 8.70 3.96
C ASP A 182 -27.28 8.79 4.07
N LEU A 183 -26.62 9.49 3.13
CA LEU A 183 -25.20 9.78 3.17
C LEU A 183 -24.84 10.59 4.42
N ILE A 184 -25.56 11.69 4.68
CA ILE A 184 -25.33 12.53 5.87
C ILE A 184 -25.55 11.71 7.15
N GLY A 185 -26.63 10.94 7.24
CA GLY A 185 -26.91 10.08 8.39
C GLY A 185 -25.82 9.04 8.65
N LEU A 186 -25.27 8.44 7.59
CA LEU A 186 -24.16 7.49 7.68
C LEU A 186 -22.85 8.19 8.08
N THR A 187 -22.59 9.40 7.59
CA THR A 187 -21.45 10.21 8.03
C THR A 187 -21.56 10.55 9.51
N CYS A 188 -22.74 10.94 10.00
CA CYS A 188 -22.96 11.21 11.42
C CYS A 188 -22.74 9.96 12.27
N TYR A 189 -23.22 8.80 11.81
CA TYR A 189 -22.97 7.51 12.46
C TYR A 189 -21.47 7.20 12.57
N LEU A 190 -20.73 7.32 11.45
CA LEU A 190 -19.29 7.09 11.44
C LEU A 190 -18.55 8.11 12.30
N TRP A 191 -19.00 9.36 12.29
CA TRP A 191 -18.40 10.42 13.09
C TRP A 191 -18.55 10.17 14.60
N VAL A 192 -19.73 9.72 15.05
CA VAL A 192 -20.00 9.36 16.46
C VAL A 192 -19.24 8.10 16.89
N ASN A 193 -18.99 7.16 15.98
CA ASN A 193 -18.31 5.90 16.30
C ASN A 193 -16.78 5.97 16.14
N GLU A 194 -16.26 6.78 15.22
CA GLU A 194 -14.82 6.93 14.97
C GLU A 194 -14.19 8.06 15.82
N SER A 195 -14.97 9.07 16.18
CA SER A 195 -14.55 10.12 17.12
C SER A 195 -15.26 9.82 18.44
N ASP A 196 -14.54 9.79 19.57
CA ASP A 196 -15.12 9.79 20.91
C ASP A 196 -15.91 11.10 21.14
N TYR A 197 -17.05 11.25 20.44
CA TYR A 197 -17.81 12.47 20.36
C TYR A 197 -18.82 12.54 21.50
N ASP A 198 -18.52 13.38 22.49
CA ASP A 198 -19.37 13.68 23.65
C ASP A 198 -20.34 14.86 23.40
N GLY A 199 -20.53 15.23 22.13
CA GLY A 199 -21.36 16.38 21.73
C GLY A 199 -22.80 16.02 21.37
N PRO A 200 -23.67 17.02 21.14
CA PRO A 200 -25.05 16.80 20.74
C PRO A 200 -25.10 16.08 19.39
N ILE A 201 -25.89 15.01 19.31
CA ILE A 201 -26.19 14.29 18.08
C ILE A 201 -26.65 15.32 17.02
N PRO A 202 -25.90 15.51 15.92
CA PRO A 202 -26.27 16.52 14.95
C PRO A 202 -27.48 16.03 14.15
N ASP A 203 -28.57 16.80 14.17
CA ASP A 203 -29.76 16.46 13.41
C ASP A 203 -29.46 16.52 11.90
N PRO A 204 -29.76 15.45 11.13
CA PRO A 204 -29.50 15.40 9.70
C PRO A 204 -30.34 16.43 8.91
N GLU A 205 -31.35 17.03 9.55
CA GLU A 205 -32.20 18.08 8.97
C GLU A 205 -31.55 19.48 9.03
N LYS A 206 -30.64 19.74 9.96
CA LYS A 206 -29.92 21.02 10.08
C LYS A 206 -28.58 21.03 9.33
N LEU A 207 -28.07 19.85 8.97
CA LEU A 207 -26.83 19.70 8.20
C LEU A 207 -27.07 19.87 6.70
N GLU A 208 -26.16 20.56 6.03
CA GLU A 208 -26.11 20.71 4.59
C GLU A 208 -24.77 20.14 4.07
N LEU A 209 -24.85 19.44 2.94
CA LEU A 209 -23.68 18.89 2.28
C LEU A 209 -23.24 19.89 1.20
N CYS A 210 -22.03 20.41 1.35
CA CYS A 210 -21.40 21.29 0.37
C CYS A 210 -20.30 20.55 -0.37
N LEU A 211 -20.04 20.94 -1.62
CA LEU A 211 -18.84 20.48 -2.31
C LEU A 211 -17.61 21.01 -1.58
N ALA A 212 -16.55 20.22 -1.53
CA ALA A 212 -15.30 20.63 -0.91
C ALA A 212 -14.15 20.34 -1.85
N ASP A 213 -13.16 21.22 -1.84
CA ASP A 213 -11.88 21.00 -2.51
C ASP A 213 -11.10 19.87 -1.83
N ASP A 214 -10.01 19.45 -2.47
CA ASP A 214 -9.11 18.38 -1.98
C ASP A 214 -8.56 18.68 -0.57
N ASP A 215 -8.42 19.97 -0.22
CA ASP A 215 -8.00 20.46 1.10
C ASP A 215 -9.13 20.58 2.14
N GLY A 216 -10.37 20.19 1.79
CA GLY A 216 -11.52 20.23 2.70
C GLY A 216 -12.12 21.62 2.93
N SER A 217 -11.74 22.62 2.13
CA SER A 217 -12.39 23.93 2.11
C SER A 217 -13.75 23.83 1.40
N PRO A 218 -14.85 24.31 2.02
CA PRO A 218 -16.16 24.28 1.38
C PRO A 218 -16.20 25.27 0.20
N GLU A 219 -16.60 24.78 -0.97
CA GLU A 219 -16.76 25.59 -2.17
C GLU A 219 -18.09 26.34 -2.09
N LEU A 220 -18.03 27.63 -1.77
CA LEU A 220 -19.19 28.51 -1.57
C LEU A 220 -19.87 28.93 -2.89
N ASP A 221 -19.24 28.67 -4.03
CA ASP A 221 -19.74 29.00 -5.36
C ASP A 221 -20.82 28.03 -5.84
N PHE A 222 -20.94 26.85 -5.20
CA PHE A 222 -21.98 25.87 -5.50
C PHE A 222 -23.08 25.87 -4.43
N PRO A 223 -24.36 25.85 -4.83
CA PRO A 223 -25.46 25.73 -3.87
C PRO A 223 -25.38 24.40 -3.10
N PRO A 224 -25.80 24.36 -1.83
CA PRO A 224 -25.89 23.11 -1.07
C PRO A 224 -26.79 22.08 -1.76
N TRP A 225 -26.41 20.82 -1.69
CA TRP A 225 -27.13 19.73 -2.36
C TRP A 225 -28.47 19.40 -1.69
N GLU A 226 -29.45 19.02 -2.50
CA GLU A 226 -30.78 18.65 -2.02
C GLU A 226 -30.75 17.26 -1.35
N LYS A 227 -31.39 17.13 -0.20
CA LYS A 227 -31.39 15.91 0.63
C LYS A 227 -32.08 14.70 -0.02
N THR A 228 -32.91 14.96 -1.02
CA THR A 228 -33.70 13.97 -1.78
C THR A 228 -32.94 13.41 -2.97
N GLU A 229 -31.82 14.02 -3.36
CA GLU A 229 -31.06 13.61 -4.53
C GLU A 229 -30.29 12.30 -4.27
N ALA A 230 -30.15 11.49 -5.33
CA ALA A 230 -29.43 10.22 -5.27
C ALA A 230 -27.92 10.45 -5.42
N VAL A 231 -27.13 9.68 -4.67
CA VAL A 231 -25.66 9.77 -4.65
C VAL A 231 -25.02 9.52 -6.03
N THR A 232 -25.71 8.82 -6.92
CA THR A 232 -25.26 8.54 -8.30
C THR A 232 -25.17 9.77 -9.19
N ARG A 233 -25.93 10.84 -8.90
CA ARG A 233 -25.88 12.05 -9.73
C ARG A 233 -24.62 12.87 -9.54
N PHE A 234 -23.94 12.67 -8.41
CA PHE A 234 -22.68 13.35 -8.16
C PHE A 234 -21.58 12.66 -8.95
N SER A 235 -20.78 13.43 -9.69
CA SER A 235 -19.49 12.97 -10.23
C SER A 235 -18.39 13.06 -9.19
N PHE A 236 -18.48 14.01 -8.25
CA PHE A 236 -17.46 14.30 -7.24
C PHE A 236 -17.46 13.31 -6.09
N ASN A 237 -16.28 13.13 -5.49
CA ASN A 237 -16.05 12.22 -4.36
C ASN A 237 -15.70 12.95 -3.07
N THR A 238 -15.57 14.28 -3.08
CA THR A 238 -15.08 15.06 -1.93
C THR A 238 -16.15 16.08 -1.52
N PHE A 239 -16.57 16.04 -0.27
CA PHE A 239 -17.62 16.92 0.26
C PHE A 239 -17.28 17.40 1.67
N ALA A 240 -17.90 18.49 2.09
CA ALA A 240 -17.86 18.98 3.46
C ALA A 240 -19.28 19.09 4.04
N VAL A 241 -19.42 18.77 5.31
CA VAL A 241 -20.66 18.98 6.07
C VAL A 241 -20.63 20.38 6.67
N SER A 242 -21.67 21.19 6.46
CA SER A 242 -21.80 22.50 7.11
C SER A 242 -23.16 22.61 7.81
N GLU A 243 -23.24 23.38 8.89
CA GLU A 243 -24.53 23.71 9.48
C GLU A 243 -25.25 24.74 8.61
N ARG A 244 -26.52 24.48 8.30
CA ARG A 244 -27.41 25.42 7.62
C ARG A 244 -27.48 26.73 8.39
N LYS A 245 -26.75 27.74 7.93
CA LYS A 245 -26.94 29.11 8.40
C LYS A 245 -28.18 29.65 7.72
N HIS A 246 -29.31 29.67 8.42
CA HIS A 246 -30.45 30.47 8.00
C HIS A 246 -29.97 31.93 7.92
N VAL A 247 -29.70 32.40 6.71
CA VAL A 247 -29.56 33.82 6.43
C VAL A 247 -30.93 34.43 6.69
N LYS A 248 -30.99 35.32 7.66
CA LYS A 248 -32.16 36.12 8.01
C LYS A 248 -32.24 37.34 7.11
#